data_AF-A0A954NE23-F1
#
_entry.id   AF-A0A954NE23-F1
#
_cell.length_a   1.000
_cell.length_b   1.000
_cell.length_c   1.000
_cell.angle_alpha   90.00
_cell.angle_beta   90.00
_cell.angle_gamma   90.00
#
_symmetry.space_group_name_H-M   'P 1'
#
loop_
_entity.id
_entity.type
_entity.pdbx_description
1 polymer ?
#
loop_
_entity_poly.entity_id
_entity_poly.type
_entity_poly.pdbx_seq_one_letter_code
_entity_poly.pdbx_strand_id
1 'polypeptide(L)'
;MKTLRILFALSALMALPSAALALPALQLGPGAVGSWSYDNGTQTWVNQSNPFSVNAYANSNTSGANGAYAWDSAGAATQTAYLVISAIPMVNADAFDVTVENDGGALAIFDSGFGAPPLEDSNSLAPHGIFDTYFEIYQFNFDGPLTSIGNTEPGQSGSGDGFVESFDVMINSMVDPVYGVHMDLFVVQGDGTYTPGMTPDNKLVNAFAPFSHDAESVPNNFDVPEPSSLLLLLVGFAGALTARRR
;
A
#
# COMPACT_ATOMS: atom_id res chain seq x y z
N MET A 1 17.20 -59.06 -0.07
CA MET A 1 15.90 -58.39 0.14
C MET A 1 15.96 -57.25 1.18
N LYS A 2 16.89 -56.29 1.07
CA LYS A 2 16.97 -55.15 2.02
C LYS A 2 17.20 -53.77 1.38
N THR A 3 17.47 -53.70 0.08
CA THR A 3 17.79 -52.45 -0.64
C THR A 3 16.60 -51.82 -1.36
N LEU A 4 15.44 -52.49 -1.42
CA LEU A 4 14.25 -51.98 -2.15
C LEU A 4 13.34 -51.07 -1.31
N ARG A 5 13.63 -50.85 -0.03
CA ARG A 5 12.79 -50.03 0.88
C ARG A 5 13.22 -48.56 1.01
N ILE A 6 14.41 -48.21 0.51
CA ILE A 6 14.96 -46.84 0.63
C ILE A 6 14.55 -45.96 -0.56
N LEU A 7 14.18 -46.53 -1.71
CA LEU A 7 13.74 -45.74 -2.88
C LEU A 7 12.32 -45.16 -2.75
N PHE A 8 11.46 -45.69 -1.88
CA PHE A 8 10.10 -45.16 -1.67
C PHE A 8 10.04 -44.01 -0.66
N ALA A 9 11.11 -43.76 0.10
CA ALA A 9 11.17 -42.68 1.08
C ALA A 9 11.69 -41.35 0.48
N LEU A 10 12.30 -41.38 -0.71
CA LEU A 10 12.89 -40.20 -1.34
C LEU A 10 11.97 -39.53 -2.39
N SER A 11 10.92 -40.21 -2.84
CA SER A 11 9.93 -39.68 -3.79
C SER A 11 8.77 -38.92 -3.12
N ALA A 12 8.68 -38.93 -1.79
CA ALA A 12 7.68 -38.18 -1.02
C ALA A 12 8.10 -36.74 -0.67
N LEU A 13 9.31 -36.32 -1.07
CA LEU A 13 9.92 -35.05 -0.62
C LEU A 13 9.91 -33.91 -1.67
N MET A 14 9.20 -34.08 -2.78
CA MET A 14 9.07 -33.04 -3.83
C MET A 14 7.62 -32.59 -4.07
N ALA A 15 6.79 -32.66 -3.03
CA ALA A 15 5.64 -31.75 -2.97
C ALA A 15 6.20 -30.35 -2.70
N LEU A 16 6.67 -29.68 -3.76
CA LEU A 16 6.94 -28.25 -3.72
C LEU A 16 5.60 -27.62 -3.34
N PRO A 17 5.49 -26.92 -2.20
CA PRO A 17 4.30 -26.14 -1.94
C PRO A 17 4.19 -25.15 -3.11
N SER A 18 3.16 -25.29 -3.93
CA SER A 18 2.71 -24.18 -4.75
C SER A 18 2.41 -23.09 -3.75
N ALA A 19 3.27 -22.06 -3.66
CA ALA A 19 2.93 -20.87 -2.93
C ALA A 19 1.60 -20.42 -3.49
N ALA A 20 0.53 -20.58 -2.71
CA ALA A 20 -0.75 -20.01 -3.07
C ALA A 20 -0.49 -18.50 -3.11
N LEU A 21 -0.51 -17.93 -4.31
CA LEU A 21 -0.30 -16.51 -4.49
C LEU A 21 -1.58 -15.80 -4.04
N ALA A 22 -1.69 -15.69 -2.73
CA ALA A 22 -2.74 -15.00 -2.03
C ALA A 22 -2.62 -13.51 -2.32
N LEU A 23 -3.75 -12.89 -2.61
CA LEU A 23 -3.86 -11.44 -2.62
C LEU A 23 -3.65 -10.92 -1.20
N PRO A 24 -3.03 -9.73 -1.06
CA PRO A 24 -3.12 -8.97 0.17
C PRO A 24 -4.58 -8.74 0.59
N ALA A 25 -4.78 -8.57 1.89
CA ALA A 25 -6.09 -8.23 2.45
C ALA A 25 -6.59 -6.89 1.88
N LEU A 26 -5.70 -5.90 1.84
CA LEU A 26 -5.90 -4.58 1.28
C LEU A 26 -4.75 -4.28 0.32
N GLN A 27 -5.01 -3.47 -0.72
CA GLN A 27 -3.99 -2.99 -1.63
C GLN A 27 -4.48 -1.69 -2.28
N LEU A 28 -3.56 -0.81 -2.63
CA LEU A 28 -3.76 0.33 -3.52
C LEU A 28 -3.19 0.02 -4.90
N GLY A 29 -3.65 0.76 -5.90
CA GLY A 29 -3.13 0.66 -7.25
C GLY A 29 -3.60 1.77 -8.18
N PRO A 30 -3.13 1.76 -9.43
CA PRO A 30 -3.44 2.78 -10.41
C PRO A 30 -4.94 2.93 -10.66
N GLY A 31 -5.43 4.16 -10.64
CA GLY A 31 -6.77 4.52 -11.10
C GLY A 31 -6.82 4.78 -12.61
N ALA A 32 -7.98 5.23 -13.08
CA ALA A 32 -8.24 5.53 -14.48
C ALA A 32 -7.54 6.80 -14.99
N VAL A 33 -7.14 7.70 -14.08
CA VAL A 33 -6.53 9.00 -14.38
C VAL A 33 -5.16 9.08 -13.73
N GLY A 34 -4.19 9.64 -14.45
CA GLY A 34 -2.84 9.90 -13.95
C GLY A 34 -1.76 9.22 -14.77
N SER A 35 -0.51 9.43 -14.36
CA SER A 35 0.69 8.87 -14.98
C SER A 35 1.35 7.92 -13.99
N TRP A 36 0.76 6.72 -13.87
CA TRP A 36 1.18 5.70 -12.93
C TRP A 36 2.34 4.86 -13.45
N SER A 37 3.34 4.63 -12.61
CA SER A 37 4.44 3.70 -12.83
C SER A 37 4.80 3.02 -11.52
N TYR A 38 5.24 1.77 -11.58
CA TYR A 38 5.68 1.06 -10.38
C TYR A 38 7.19 1.29 -10.18
N ASP A 39 7.59 1.85 -9.04
CA ASP A 39 8.99 1.97 -8.68
C ASP A 39 9.44 0.69 -7.96
N ASN A 40 10.29 -0.10 -8.59
CA ASN A 40 10.79 -1.35 -8.01
C ASN A 40 11.82 -1.13 -6.87
N GLY A 41 12.33 0.09 -6.68
CA GLY A 41 13.26 0.43 -5.61
C GLY A 41 12.55 0.65 -4.28
N THR A 42 11.45 1.40 -4.30
CA THR A 42 10.56 1.65 -3.16
C THR A 42 9.42 0.65 -3.08
N GLN A 43 9.20 -0.12 -4.15
CA GLN A 43 8.10 -1.07 -4.32
C GLN A 43 6.73 -0.39 -4.18
N THR A 44 6.55 0.80 -4.74
CA THR A 44 5.30 1.57 -4.64
C THR A 44 4.78 1.98 -6.02
N TRP A 45 3.47 2.21 -6.12
CA TRP A 45 2.89 2.86 -7.29
C TRP A 45 3.11 4.37 -7.22
N VAL A 46 3.86 4.92 -8.17
CA VAL A 46 4.16 6.35 -8.26
C VAL A 46 3.34 7.00 -9.36
N ASN A 47 2.59 8.02 -9.00
CA ASN A 47 1.92 8.92 -9.95
C ASN A 47 2.61 10.29 -10.01
N GLN A 48 2.69 10.87 -11.21
CA GLN A 48 3.30 12.19 -11.45
C GLN A 48 2.30 13.25 -11.91
N SER A 49 1.01 12.90 -12.02
CA SER A 49 -0.05 13.80 -12.50
C SER A 49 -0.84 14.41 -11.36
N ASN A 50 -1.38 15.61 -11.56
CA ASN A 50 -2.35 16.22 -10.66
C ASN A 50 -3.41 16.96 -11.50
N PRO A 51 -4.70 16.59 -11.44
CA PRO A 51 -5.29 15.53 -10.61
C PRO A 51 -4.91 14.11 -11.08
N PHE A 52 -5.22 13.12 -10.25
CA PHE A 52 -5.06 11.69 -10.53
C PHE A 52 -6.16 10.89 -9.85
N SER A 53 -6.30 9.60 -10.20
CA SER A 53 -7.15 8.68 -9.45
C SER A 53 -6.39 7.46 -9.00
N VAL A 54 -6.77 6.95 -7.83
CA VAL A 54 -6.20 5.77 -7.17
C VAL A 54 -7.32 4.78 -6.85
N ASN A 55 -7.05 3.50 -7.00
CA ASN A 55 -7.99 2.44 -6.63
C ASN A 55 -7.56 1.79 -5.31
N ALA A 56 -8.50 1.63 -4.39
CA ALA A 56 -8.40 0.74 -3.26
C ALA A 56 -9.03 -0.61 -3.59
N TYR A 57 -8.43 -1.69 -3.12
CA TYR A 57 -8.98 -3.03 -3.26
C TYR A 57 -8.99 -3.72 -1.91
N ALA A 58 -10.05 -4.49 -1.67
CA ALA A 58 -10.20 -5.29 -0.48
C ALA A 58 -10.61 -6.71 -0.84
N ASN A 59 -9.91 -7.70 -0.29
CA ASN A 59 -10.21 -9.10 -0.55
C ASN A 59 -11.47 -9.53 0.21
N SER A 60 -12.33 -10.34 -0.43
CA SER A 60 -13.59 -10.82 0.17
C SER A 60 -13.39 -12.06 1.06
N ASN A 61 -14.46 -12.53 1.71
CA ASN A 61 -14.50 -13.82 2.42
C ASN A 61 -15.33 -14.89 1.67
N THR A 62 -15.63 -14.65 0.41
CA THR A 62 -16.47 -15.54 -0.39
C THR A 62 -15.67 -16.75 -0.91
N SER A 63 -16.36 -17.72 -1.51
CA SER A 63 -15.70 -18.91 -2.09
C SER A 63 -14.73 -18.59 -3.23
N GLY A 64 -14.84 -17.41 -3.84
CA GLY A 64 -13.92 -16.93 -4.89
C GLY A 64 -12.77 -16.07 -4.36
N ALA A 65 -12.74 -15.76 -3.06
CA ALA A 65 -11.65 -15.03 -2.45
C ALA A 65 -10.33 -15.82 -2.53
N ASN A 66 -9.22 -15.11 -2.71
CA ASN A 66 -7.89 -15.69 -2.73
C ASN A 66 -6.95 -14.83 -1.88
N GLY A 67 -6.90 -15.09 -0.57
CA GLY A 67 -6.03 -14.41 0.38
C GLY A 67 -6.70 -14.17 1.72
N ALA A 68 -6.14 -13.29 2.54
CA ALA A 68 -6.74 -12.91 3.81
C ALA A 68 -7.95 -12.00 3.57
N TYR A 69 -9.05 -12.23 4.31
CA TYR A 69 -10.20 -11.34 4.29
C TYR A 69 -9.81 -9.98 4.87
N ALA A 70 -10.24 -8.88 4.23
CA ALA A 70 -9.86 -7.54 4.66
C ALA A 70 -10.39 -7.18 6.05
N TRP A 71 -11.64 -7.53 6.32
CA TRP A 71 -12.27 -7.30 7.62
C TRP A 71 -12.15 -8.52 8.52
N ASP A 72 -12.37 -8.35 9.82
CA ASP A 72 -12.37 -9.50 10.72
C ASP A 72 -13.71 -10.25 10.69
N SER A 73 -13.72 -11.47 11.24
CA SER A 73 -14.94 -12.27 11.38
C SER A 73 -15.81 -11.83 12.57
N ALA A 74 -15.43 -10.78 13.31
CA ALA A 74 -16.08 -10.38 14.55
C ALA A 74 -17.34 -9.52 14.33
N GLY A 75 -17.67 -9.19 13.07
CA GLY A 75 -18.98 -8.67 12.70
C GLY A 75 -18.98 -7.22 12.23
N ALA A 76 -17.99 -6.82 11.43
CA ALA A 76 -18.08 -5.58 10.66
C ALA A 76 -19.38 -5.59 9.83
N ALA A 77 -20.38 -4.83 10.28
CA ALA A 77 -21.67 -4.73 9.62
C ALA A 77 -21.56 -3.97 8.30
N THR A 78 -20.49 -3.20 8.16
CA THR A 78 -20.12 -2.39 7.01
C THR A 78 -18.68 -2.71 6.62
N GLN A 79 -18.38 -2.57 5.33
CA GLN A 79 -17.04 -2.73 4.79
C GLN A 79 -16.29 -1.40 4.84
N THR A 80 -16.25 -0.81 6.04
CA THR A 80 -15.64 0.49 6.30
C THR A 80 -14.13 0.38 6.24
N ALA A 81 -13.50 1.37 5.61
CA ALA A 81 -12.06 1.47 5.44
C ALA A 81 -11.61 2.93 5.48
N TYR A 82 -10.30 3.11 5.59
CA TYR A 82 -9.67 4.40 5.81
C TYR A 82 -8.52 4.59 4.84
N LEU A 83 -8.63 5.60 3.97
CA LEU A 83 -7.55 6.07 3.12
C LEU A 83 -6.74 7.10 3.90
N VAL A 84 -5.44 6.88 4.00
CA VAL A 84 -4.50 7.79 4.63
C VAL A 84 -3.73 8.52 3.55
N ILE A 85 -3.61 9.83 3.67
CA ILE A 85 -2.74 10.65 2.82
C ILE A 85 -1.71 11.32 3.74
N SER A 86 -0.43 11.17 3.43
CA SER A 86 0.69 11.57 4.28
C SER A 86 1.71 12.41 3.52
N ALA A 87 2.30 13.43 4.15
CA ALA A 87 3.23 14.34 3.47
C ALA A 87 4.60 13.69 3.19
N ILE A 88 5.16 13.95 2.00
CA ILE A 88 6.53 13.58 1.60
C ILE A 88 7.33 14.86 1.26
N PRO A 89 8.49 15.13 1.88
CA PRO A 89 9.07 14.36 2.97
C PRO A 89 8.34 14.63 4.29
N MET A 90 8.77 13.95 5.35
CA MET A 90 8.32 14.19 6.72
C MET A 90 8.36 15.69 7.08
N VAL A 91 7.23 16.19 7.57
CA VAL A 91 7.12 17.52 8.18
C VAL A 91 6.18 17.48 9.39
N ASN A 92 6.43 18.36 10.37
CA ASN A 92 5.59 18.52 11.56
C ASN A 92 4.81 19.84 11.48
N ALA A 93 3.97 19.95 10.46
CA ALA A 93 3.08 21.06 10.21
C ALA A 93 1.98 20.60 9.27
N ASP A 94 0.83 21.27 9.28
CA ASP A 94 -0.15 21.17 8.21
C ASP A 94 0.53 21.50 6.88
N ALA A 95 0.65 20.51 6.01
CA ALA A 95 1.67 20.47 4.97
C ALA A 95 1.15 20.43 3.55
N PHE A 96 -0.10 20.05 3.39
CA PHE A 96 -0.75 19.92 2.10
C PHE A 96 -2.24 20.18 2.27
N ASP A 97 -2.88 20.50 1.15
CA ASP A 97 -4.32 20.57 1.03
C ASP A 97 -4.69 19.66 -0.14
N VAL A 98 -5.53 18.65 0.11
CA VAL A 98 -6.01 17.72 -0.91
C VAL A 98 -7.53 17.68 -0.93
N THR A 99 -8.09 17.55 -2.13
CA THR A 99 -9.49 17.17 -2.33
C THR A 99 -9.52 15.69 -2.69
N VAL A 100 -10.26 14.90 -1.92
CA VAL A 100 -10.53 13.49 -2.22
C VAL A 100 -12.00 13.33 -2.54
N GLU A 101 -12.32 12.83 -3.73
CA GLU A 101 -13.69 12.52 -4.15
C GLU A 101 -13.88 11.01 -4.32
N ASN A 102 -15.05 10.52 -3.90
CA ASN A 102 -15.52 9.15 -4.09
C ASN A 102 -17.04 9.19 -4.33
N ASP A 103 -17.56 8.33 -5.21
CA ASP A 103 -18.98 8.30 -5.61
C ASP A 103 -19.59 9.63 -6.08
N GLY A 104 -18.76 10.48 -6.70
CA GLY A 104 -19.18 11.78 -7.23
C GLY A 104 -19.37 12.87 -6.17
N GLY A 105 -18.83 12.69 -4.96
CA GLY A 105 -18.80 13.71 -3.92
C GLY A 105 -17.46 13.78 -3.20
N ALA A 106 -17.14 14.95 -2.66
CA ALA A 106 -15.95 15.13 -1.83
C ALA A 106 -16.12 14.43 -0.46
N LEU A 107 -15.13 13.64 -0.07
CA LEU A 107 -15.02 13.07 1.25
C LEU A 107 -14.60 14.14 2.25
N ALA A 108 -15.17 14.08 3.45
CA ALA A 108 -14.71 14.91 4.55
C ALA A 108 -13.49 14.27 5.23
N ILE A 109 -12.55 15.11 5.69
CA ILE A 109 -11.47 14.68 6.57
C ILE A 109 -12.09 14.07 7.83
N PHE A 110 -11.77 12.81 8.08
CA PHE A 110 -12.22 12.06 9.26
C PHE A 110 -11.32 12.32 10.46
N ASP A 111 -10.00 12.38 10.23
CA ASP A 111 -8.98 12.67 11.23
C ASP A 111 -7.74 13.27 10.57
N SER A 112 -6.95 14.04 11.31
CA SER A 112 -5.67 14.56 10.83
C SER A 112 -4.74 14.88 11.99
N GLY A 113 -3.43 14.87 11.71
CA GLY A 113 -2.46 15.15 12.76
C GLY A 113 -1.02 14.94 12.31
N PHE A 114 -0.12 15.03 13.28
CA PHE A 114 1.28 14.69 13.11
C PHE A 114 1.63 13.43 13.90
N GLY A 115 2.28 12.48 13.24
CA GLY A 115 2.75 11.24 13.83
C GLY A 115 2.54 10.08 12.88
N ALA A 116 2.46 8.87 13.43
CA ALA A 116 2.20 7.67 12.67
C ALA A 116 0.70 7.31 12.69
N PRO A 117 -0.06 7.47 11.59
CA PRO A 117 -1.48 7.11 11.57
C PRO A 117 -1.69 5.59 11.67
N PRO A 118 -2.78 5.12 12.32
CA PRO A 118 -3.61 5.88 13.27
C PRO A 118 -2.85 6.16 14.58
N LEU A 119 -2.98 7.39 15.13
CA LEU A 119 -2.15 7.88 16.25
C LEU A 119 -2.32 7.08 17.54
N GLU A 120 -3.46 6.44 17.72
CA GLU A 120 -3.87 5.75 18.94
C GLU A 120 -3.52 4.26 18.94
N ASP A 121 -2.98 3.71 17.85
CA ASP A 121 -2.63 2.28 17.78
C ASP A 121 -1.15 2.03 18.07
N SER A 122 -0.87 1.32 19.17
CA SER A 122 0.47 0.84 19.53
C SER A 122 1.01 -0.28 18.62
N ASN A 123 0.14 -0.90 17.81
CA ASN A 123 0.49 -1.77 16.68
C ASN A 123 0.59 -0.97 15.37
N SER A 124 0.99 0.30 15.46
CA SER A 124 1.20 1.23 14.35
C SER A 124 1.74 0.49 13.12
N LEU A 125 1.16 0.79 11.94
CA LEU A 125 1.44 0.07 10.69
C LEU A 125 2.95 -0.16 10.49
N ALA A 126 3.31 -1.27 9.85
CA ALA A 126 4.68 -1.75 9.82
C ALA A 126 5.70 -0.69 9.30
N PRO A 127 6.99 -0.78 9.70
CA PRO A 127 7.95 0.33 9.77
C PRO A 127 8.36 1.06 8.48
N HIS A 128 7.73 0.77 7.34
CA HIS A 128 8.20 1.24 6.04
C HIS A 128 7.14 2.03 5.24
N GLY A 129 5.87 2.03 5.65
CA GLY A 129 4.82 2.90 5.09
C GLY A 129 4.50 4.11 5.99
N ILE A 130 4.77 4.00 7.31
CA ILE A 130 4.60 5.10 8.24
C ILE A 130 5.92 5.60 8.79
N PHE A 131 6.16 6.88 8.55
CA PHE A 131 7.08 7.70 9.30
C PHE A 131 6.24 8.81 9.93
N ASP A 132 6.68 9.32 11.08
CA ASP A 132 6.01 10.48 11.69
C ASP A 132 5.93 11.59 10.64
N THR A 133 4.73 11.98 10.25
CA THR A 133 4.52 13.06 9.28
C THR A 133 3.13 13.64 9.48
N TYR A 134 2.84 14.73 8.78
CA TYR A 134 1.47 15.23 8.72
C TYR A 134 0.63 14.33 7.82
N PHE A 135 -0.54 13.94 8.30
CA PHE A 135 -1.47 13.08 7.59
C PHE A 135 -2.91 13.59 7.67
N GLU A 136 -3.71 13.15 6.71
CA GLU A 136 -5.17 13.24 6.69
C GLU A 136 -5.76 11.85 6.46
N ILE A 137 -6.83 11.51 7.17
CA ILE A 137 -7.56 10.24 7.05
C ILE A 137 -8.94 10.52 6.48
N TYR A 138 -9.33 9.72 5.49
CA TYR A 138 -10.63 9.77 4.84
C TYR A 138 -11.34 8.43 5.07
N GLN A 139 -12.53 8.49 5.68
CA GLN A 139 -13.36 7.30 5.88
C GLN A 139 -14.24 7.07 4.66
N PHE A 140 -14.32 5.83 4.19
CA PHE A 140 -15.22 5.41 3.13
C PHE A 140 -15.74 3.99 3.39
N ASN A 141 -16.63 3.50 2.52
CA ASN A 141 -17.07 2.11 2.53
C ASN A 141 -16.82 1.49 1.16
N PHE A 142 -16.40 0.23 1.13
CA PHE A 142 -16.56 -0.56 -0.08
C PHE A 142 -18.04 -0.95 -0.17
N ASP A 143 -18.80 -0.27 -1.02
CA ASP A 143 -20.23 -0.55 -1.24
C ASP A 143 -20.54 -1.03 -2.66
N GLY A 144 -19.53 -1.01 -3.54
CA GLY A 144 -19.56 -1.64 -4.85
C GLY A 144 -19.80 -3.16 -4.79
N PRO A 145 -20.27 -3.75 -5.92
CA PRO A 145 -20.46 -5.19 -6.01
C PRO A 145 -19.13 -5.94 -5.96
N LEU A 146 -19.18 -7.21 -5.53
CA LEU A 146 -18.05 -8.12 -5.68
C LEU A 146 -17.60 -8.21 -7.14
N THR A 147 -16.31 -8.13 -7.35
CA THR A 147 -15.67 -8.22 -8.67
C THR A 147 -14.37 -9.02 -8.59
N SER A 148 -13.85 -9.39 -9.75
CA SER A 148 -12.53 -10.01 -9.83
C SER A 148 -11.45 -8.96 -9.66
N ILE A 149 -10.58 -9.17 -8.68
CA ILE A 149 -9.41 -8.35 -8.40
C ILE A 149 -8.13 -9.17 -8.62
N GLY A 150 -7.06 -8.48 -8.99
CA GLY A 150 -5.73 -9.06 -9.16
C GLY A 150 -4.73 -8.44 -8.19
N ASN A 151 -3.57 -9.06 -8.06
CA ASN A 151 -2.45 -8.47 -7.32
C ASN A 151 -2.00 -7.19 -8.05
N THR A 152 -1.95 -6.04 -7.34
CA THR A 152 -1.55 -4.77 -7.96
C THR A 152 -0.04 -4.63 -8.14
N GLU A 153 0.80 -5.49 -7.52
CA GLU A 153 2.24 -5.52 -7.74
C GLU A 153 2.57 -6.15 -9.11
N PRO A 154 3.30 -5.45 -10.00
CA PRO A 154 3.67 -5.99 -11.30
C PRO A 154 4.53 -7.25 -11.20
N GLY A 155 4.24 -8.24 -12.05
CA GLY A 155 5.02 -9.48 -12.14
C GLY A 155 4.63 -10.55 -11.12
N GLN A 156 3.80 -10.22 -10.12
CA GLN A 156 3.15 -11.21 -9.28
C GLN A 156 1.91 -11.76 -10.01
N SER A 157 1.64 -13.05 -9.81
CA SER A 157 0.35 -13.63 -10.20
C SER A 157 -0.53 -13.79 -8.97
N GLY A 158 -1.84 -13.81 -9.15
CA GLY A 158 -2.80 -13.83 -8.05
C GLY A 158 -4.06 -13.10 -8.46
N SER A 159 -5.20 -13.77 -8.32
CA SER A 159 -6.52 -13.18 -8.57
C SER A 159 -7.55 -13.82 -7.65
N GLY A 160 -8.63 -13.11 -7.37
CA GLY A 160 -9.73 -13.58 -6.54
C GLY A 160 -10.90 -12.60 -6.57
N ASP A 161 -11.96 -12.91 -5.83
CA ASP A 161 -13.11 -12.03 -5.68
C ASP A 161 -12.87 -11.05 -4.52
N GLY A 162 -13.13 -9.77 -4.78
CA GLY A 162 -12.99 -8.69 -3.81
C GLY A 162 -13.82 -7.47 -4.18
N PHE A 163 -13.53 -6.37 -3.51
CA PHE A 163 -14.15 -5.07 -3.72
C PHE A 163 -13.13 -4.10 -4.28
N VAL A 164 -13.62 -3.10 -5.01
CA VAL A 164 -12.80 -2.02 -5.56
C VAL A 164 -13.50 -0.72 -5.27
N GLU A 165 -12.77 0.26 -4.75
CA GLU A 165 -13.21 1.63 -4.70
C GLU A 165 -12.23 2.57 -5.40
N SER A 166 -12.76 3.60 -6.04
CA SER A 166 -11.98 4.58 -6.79
C SER A 166 -12.08 5.95 -6.15
N PHE A 167 -10.94 6.61 -6.03
CA PHE A 167 -10.83 7.98 -5.52
C PHE A 167 -10.23 8.88 -6.57
N ASP A 168 -10.90 10.00 -6.85
CA ASP A 168 -10.30 11.10 -7.58
C ASP A 168 -9.62 12.03 -6.57
N VAL A 169 -8.32 12.26 -6.76
CA VAL A 169 -7.48 13.03 -5.84
C VAL A 169 -6.90 14.24 -6.56
N MET A 170 -7.08 15.41 -5.95
CA MET A 170 -6.50 16.67 -6.38
C MET A 170 -5.64 17.24 -5.26
N ILE A 171 -4.37 17.49 -5.54
CA ILE A 171 -3.49 18.21 -4.61
C ILE A 171 -3.66 19.70 -4.88
N ASN A 172 -4.32 20.39 -3.95
CA ASN A 172 -4.64 21.82 -4.05
C ASN A 172 -3.40 22.67 -3.75
N SER A 173 -2.66 22.32 -2.71
CA SER A 173 -1.41 22.99 -2.34
C SER A 173 -0.48 22.10 -1.52
N MET A 174 0.81 22.44 -1.48
CA MET A 174 1.83 21.82 -0.63
C MET A 174 2.77 22.91 -0.11
N VAL A 175 3.19 22.80 1.15
CA VAL A 175 4.17 23.70 1.77
C VAL A 175 5.59 23.24 1.46
N ASP A 176 6.56 24.15 1.32
CA ASP A 176 7.98 23.76 1.27
C ASP A 176 8.40 23.16 2.62
N PRO A 177 9.08 21.98 2.67
CA PRO A 177 9.70 21.22 1.58
C PRO A 177 8.88 20.04 1.02
N VAL A 178 7.57 19.96 1.30
CA VAL A 178 6.68 18.91 0.80
C VAL A 178 6.60 18.96 -0.72
N TYR A 179 6.89 17.81 -1.32
CA TYR A 179 6.91 17.62 -2.76
C TYR A 179 5.94 16.54 -3.25
N GLY A 180 5.35 15.79 -2.33
CA GLY A 180 4.41 14.75 -2.69
C GLY A 180 3.60 14.26 -1.50
N VAL A 181 2.74 13.29 -1.77
CA VAL A 181 1.94 12.61 -0.78
C VAL A 181 2.07 11.11 -0.94
N HIS A 182 2.17 10.40 0.18
CA HIS A 182 2.07 8.96 0.27
C HIS A 182 0.63 8.58 0.63
N MET A 183 0.14 7.48 0.08
CA MET A 183 -1.20 6.96 0.31
C MET A 183 -1.10 5.54 0.84
N ASP A 184 -1.81 5.29 1.93
CA ASP A 184 -1.93 3.98 2.57
C ASP A 184 -3.42 3.69 2.85
N LEU A 185 -3.74 2.43 3.12
CA LEU A 185 -5.09 1.93 3.29
C LEU A 185 -5.16 0.98 4.47
N PHE A 186 -6.06 1.23 5.42
CA PHE A 186 -6.27 0.33 6.55
C PHE A 186 -7.75 0.10 6.88
N VAL A 187 -7.99 -0.96 7.64
CA VAL A 187 -9.27 -1.27 8.29
C VAL A 187 -9.02 -1.64 9.75
N VAL A 188 -10.00 -1.39 10.62
CA VAL A 188 -9.91 -1.65 12.06
C VAL A 188 -10.72 -2.89 12.46
N GLN A 189 -10.29 -3.54 13.55
CA GLN A 189 -10.97 -4.70 14.13
C GLN A 189 -12.32 -4.32 14.78
N GLY A 190 -13.17 -5.33 14.98
CA GLY A 190 -14.40 -5.25 15.75
C GLY A 190 -15.59 -4.74 14.92
N ASP A 191 -16.13 -3.59 15.32
CA ASP A 191 -17.27 -2.97 14.64
C ASP A 191 -16.88 -2.27 13.32
N GLY A 192 -15.58 -2.26 12.99
CA GLY A 192 -15.05 -1.65 11.77
C GLY A 192 -14.89 -0.13 11.83
N THR A 193 -15.09 0.50 12.99
CA THR A 193 -15.05 1.96 13.13
C THR A 193 -13.89 2.44 13.99
N TYR A 194 -13.01 3.24 13.38
CA TYR A 194 -11.92 3.97 14.05
C TYR A 194 -12.50 5.16 14.81
N THR A 195 -12.06 5.39 16.06
CA THR A 195 -12.56 6.49 16.90
C THR A 195 -11.42 7.39 17.38
N PRO A 196 -11.09 8.47 16.63
CA PRO A 196 -10.00 9.38 16.96
C PRO A 196 -10.09 9.93 18.39
N GLY A 197 -8.96 10.05 19.07
CA GLY A 197 -8.86 10.68 20.39
C GLY A 197 -9.40 9.85 21.56
N MET A 198 -9.87 8.61 21.34
CA MET A 198 -10.19 7.70 22.45
C MET A 198 -8.95 6.90 22.85
N THR A 199 -8.49 7.09 24.09
CA THR A 199 -7.46 6.24 24.71
C THR A 199 -8.04 5.48 25.90
N PRO A 200 -7.82 4.15 26.01
CA PRO A 200 -7.24 3.25 25.01
C PRO A 200 -8.34 2.74 24.06
N ASP A 201 -8.45 3.30 22.84
CA ASP A 201 -9.21 2.61 21.79
C ASP A 201 -8.35 1.44 21.31
N ASN A 202 -8.48 0.29 21.98
CA ASN A 202 -7.78 -0.95 21.64
C ASN A 202 -8.30 -1.57 20.33
N LYS A 203 -8.94 -0.80 19.44
CA LYS A 203 -9.32 -1.26 18.11
C LYS A 203 -8.08 -1.24 17.24
N LEU A 204 -7.32 -2.32 17.39
CA LEU A 204 -6.12 -2.57 16.62
C LEU A 204 -6.46 -2.55 15.13
N VAL A 205 -5.57 -2.00 14.31
CA VAL A 205 -5.61 -2.19 12.86
C VAL A 205 -5.73 -3.69 12.57
N ASN A 206 -6.76 -4.08 11.81
CA ASN A 206 -6.98 -5.47 11.43
C ASN A 206 -6.10 -5.87 10.26
N ALA A 207 -6.12 -5.03 9.22
CA ALA A 207 -5.39 -5.22 7.99
C ALA A 207 -4.97 -3.87 7.44
N PHE A 208 -3.87 -3.89 6.68
CA PHE A 208 -3.30 -2.74 6.01
C PHE A 208 -2.80 -3.16 4.62
N ALA A 209 -2.70 -2.21 3.71
CA ALA A 209 -2.05 -2.45 2.42
C ALA A 209 -0.56 -2.73 2.67
N PRO A 210 0.00 -3.84 2.15
CA PRO A 210 1.43 -4.05 2.28
C PRO A 210 2.16 -3.04 1.38
N PHE A 211 3.36 -2.66 1.80
CA PHE A 211 4.18 -1.66 1.10
C PHE A 211 4.26 -1.82 -0.42
N SER A 212 4.34 -3.07 -0.91
CA SER A 212 4.42 -3.43 -2.33
C SER A 212 3.19 -3.01 -3.14
N HIS A 213 2.15 -2.57 -2.43
CA HIS A 213 0.80 -2.28 -2.87
C HIS A 213 0.34 -0.91 -2.38
N ASP A 214 1.25 -0.05 -1.91
CA ASP A 214 0.91 1.34 -1.57
C ASP A 214 0.97 2.22 -2.83
N ALA A 215 0.60 3.48 -2.67
CA ALA A 215 0.66 4.47 -3.74
C ALA A 215 1.25 5.79 -3.25
N GLU A 216 1.88 6.55 -4.13
CA GLU A 216 2.33 7.90 -3.87
C GLU A 216 2.10 8.80 -5.09
N SER A 217 2.01 10.11 -4.83
CA SER A 217 1.91 11.13 -5.85
C SER A 217 2.99 12.18 -5.64
N VAL A 218 3.82 12.39 -6.66
CA VAL A 218 4.94 13.34 -6.68
C VAL A 218 4.77 14.27 -7.88
N PRO A 219 3.84 15.25 -7.81
CA PRO A 219 3.60 16.15 -8.91
C PRO A 219 4.85 17.00 -9.16
N ASN A 220 5.28 17.07 -10.42
CA ASN A 220 6.44 17.85 -10.90
C ASN A 220 7.82 17.20 -10.75
N ASN A 221 7.92 15.89 -10.95
CA ASN A 221 9.15 15.19 -11.32
C ASN A 221 10.39 15.77 -10.62
N PHE A 222 10.47 15.62 -9.30
CA PHE A 222 11.80 15.58 -8.70
C PHE A 222 12.47 14.40 -9.37
N ASP A 223 13.36 14.67 -10.32
CA ASP A 223 14.21 13.65 -10.92
C ASP A 223 14.73 12.82 -9.75
N VAL A 224 14.20 11.59 -9.59
CA VAL A 224 14.70 10.65 -8.59
C VAL A 224 16.20 10.65 -8.83
N PRO A 225 17.04 11.10 -7.86
CA PRO A 225 18.45 11.28 -8.12
C PRO A 225 18.97 9.99 -8.72
N GLU A 226 19.47 10.04 -9.97
CA GLU A 226 19.89 8.83 -10.68
C GLU A 226 20.68 7.98 -9.71
N PRO A 227 20.29 6.72 -9.48
CA PRO A 227 20.73 5.99 -8.32
C PRO A 227 22.26 6.02 -8.34
N SER A 228 22.85 6.43 -7.22
CA SER A 228 24.31 6.56 -7.06
C SER A 228 25.06 5.27 -7.43
N SER A 229 24.35 4.15 -7.58
CA SER A 229 24.79 2.91 -8.21
C SER A 229 25.33 3.08 -9.64
N LEU A 230 24.82 3.99 -10.47
CA LEU A 230 25.34 4.23 -11.82
C LEU A 230 26.74 4.88 -11.74
N LEU A 231 26.89 5.85 -10.84
CA LEU A 231 28.19 6.43 -10.52
C LEU A 231 29.13 5.37 -9.91
N LEU A 232 28.64 4.53 -8.99
CA LEU A 232 29.43 3.45 -8.38
C LEU A 232 29.89 2.41 -9.40
N LEU A 233 29.03 2.08 -10.36
CA LEU A 233 29.32 1.18 -11.49
C LEU A 233 30.40 1.79 -12.39
N LEU A 234 30.28 3.08 -12.72
CA LEU A 234 31.28 3.81 -13.51
C LEU A 234 32.63 3.89 -12.79
N VAL A 235 32.63 4.19 -11.48
CA VAL A 235 33.84 4.20 -10.65
C VAL A 235 34.44 2.79 -10.56
N GLY A 236 33.61 1.76 -10.43
CA GLY A 236 34.04 0.35 -10.46
C GLY A 236 34.72 -0.03 -11.77
N PHE A 237 34.15 0.35 -12.92
CA PHE A 237 34.78 0.10 -14.23
C PHE A 237 36.08 0.87 -14.41
N ALA A 238 36.16 2.13 -13.96
CA ALA A 238 37.40 2.91 -13.99
C ALA A 238 38.50 2.28 -13.11
N GLY A 239 38.14 1.76 -11.94
CA GLY A 239 39.04 0.98 -11.07
C GLY A 239 39.54 -0.30 -11.75
N ALA A 240 38.66 -1.06 -12.40
CA ALA A 240 39.05 -2.29 -13.10
C ALA A 240 39.99 -2.01 -14.30
N LEU A 241 39.74 -0.95 -15.06
CA LEU A 241 40.58 -0.55 -16.20
C LEU A 241 41.97 -0.06 -15.76
N THR A 242 42.06 0.65 -14.64
CA THR A 242 43.34 1.10 -14.08
C THR A 242 44.14 -0.05 -13.46
N ALA A 243 43.47 -1.00 -12.79
CA ALA A 243 44.10 -2.22 -12.28
C ALA A 243 44.68 -3.10 -13.40
N ARG A 244 44.01 -3.21 -14.55
CA ARG A 244 44.49 -3.99 -15.71
C ARG A 244 45.78 -3.43 -16.35
N ARG A 245 46.11 -2.15 -16.11
CA ARG A 245 47.31 -1.49 -16.67
C ARG A 245 48.55 -1.57 -15.76
N ARG A 246 48.43 -2.18 -14.58
CA ARG A 246 49.55 -2.48 -13.67
C ARG A 246 49.89 -3.97 -13.74
#